data_AF-A0A0D7AJU5-F1
#
_entry.id   AF-A0A0D7AJU5-F1
#
_cell.length_a   1.000
_cell.length_b   1.000
_cell.length_c   1.000
_cell.angle_alpha   90.00
_cell.angle_beta   90.00
_cell.angle_gamma   90.00
#
_symmetry.space_group_name_H-M   'P 1'
#
loop_
_entity.id
_entity.type
_entity.pdbx_description
1 polymer ?
#
loop_
_entity_poly.entity_id
_entity_poly.type
_entity_poly.pdbx_seq_one_letter_code
_entity_poly.pdbx_strand_id
1 'polypeptide(L)'
;MEVRDQLWTLAQLLWEKKGEDWPDISIGHIFACGLATPQNDNLQTQQGGARLFLIIISETAHLIWRLRCERRIRFEDNQAKWHSNVEIHNRWLTGINNRLALDRVMTNRLKYGRKALDPKKILKTWGGTLKKEKNLPDDWIVGPEVLVDISAKKRPRGRNR
;
A
#
# COMPACT_ATOMS: atom_id res chain seq x y z
N MET A 1 10.59 5.95 -17.65
CA MET A 1 10.50 6.00 -16.18
C MET A 1 11.06 4.70 -15.67
N GLU A 2 12.03 4.74 -14.76
CA GLU A 2 12.64 3.53 -14.22
C GLU A 2 11.57 2.76 -13.39
N VAL A 3 11.57 1.42 -13.43
CA VAL A 3 10.56 0.57 -12.73
C VAL A 3 10.39 0.97 -11.26
N ARG A 4 11.51 1.33 -10.62
CA ARG A 4 11.56 1.82 -9.24
C ARG A 4 10.72 3.08 -9.04
N ASP A 5 10.89 4.08 -9.90
CA ASP A 5 10.26 5.39 -9.75
C ASP A 5 8.73 5.27 -9.90
N GLN A 6 8.28 4.42 -10.84
CA GLN A 6 6.87 4.12 -11.00
C GLN A 6 6.29 3.49 -9.72
N LEU A 7 6.98 2.51 -9.13
CA LEU A 7 6.51 1.82 -7.93
C LEU A 7 6.48 2.74 -6.70
N TRP A 8 7.49 3.58 -6.51
CA TRP A 8 7.46 4.57 -5.42
C TRP A 8 6.39 5.64 -5.62
N THR A 9 6.10 6.01 -6.87
CA THR A 9 4.97 6.91 -7.18
C THR A 9 3.64 6.28 -6.76
N LEU A 10 3.43 4.98 -7.02
CA LEU A 10 2.21 4.28 -6.58
C LEU A 10 2.11 4.19 -5.05
N ALA A 11 3.24 3.93 -4.39
CA ALA A 11 3.34 3.91 -2.94
C ALA A 11 2.98 5.26 -2.32
N GLN A 12 3.54 6.35 -2.86
CA GLN A 12 3.24 7.71 -2.48
C GLN A 12 1.75 8.04 -2.67
N LEU A 13 1.17 7.73 -3.83
CA LEU A 13 -0.24 8.00 -4.12
C LEU A 13 -1.19 7.32 -3.13
N LEU A 14 -0.86 6.11 -2.66
CA LEU A 14 -1.65 5.40 -1.66
C LEU A 14 -1.46 6.02 -0.27
N TRP A 15 -0.24 6.42 0.08
CA TRP A 15 0.09 7.04 1.37
C TRP A 15 -0.57 8.41 1.54
N GLU A 16 -0.52 9.27 0.52
CA GLU A 16 -1.13 10.62 0.55
C GLU A 16 -2.67 10.61 0.71
N LYS A 17 -3.31 9.45 0.56
CA LYS A 17 -4.74 9.29 0.90
C LYS A 17 -5.00 9.28 2.39
N LYS A 18 -4.05 8.84 3.21
CA LYS A 18 -4.07 9.03 4.67
C LYS A 18 -3.96 10.49 5.08
N GLY A 19 -3.52 11.36 4.16
CA GLY A 19 -3.32 12.79 4.42
C GLY A 19 -2.02 13.08 5.14
N GLU A 20 -1.00 12.24 4.94
CA GLU A 20 0.31 12.36 5.58
C GLU A 20 1.38 12.69 4.53
N ASP A 21 2.42 13.40 4.98
CA ASP A 21 3.55 13.72 4.13
C ASP A 21 4.32 12.46 3.73
N TRP A 22 4.73 12.42 2.47
CA TRP A 22 5.56 11.35 1.93
C TRP A 22 7.03 11.65 2.22
N PRO A 23 7.74 10.80 3.00
CA PRO A 23 9.16 11.02 3.26
C PRO A 23 10.01 10.69 2.03
N ASP A 24 11.19 11.30 1.95
CA ASP A 24 12.17 10.91 0.94
C ASP A 24 12.71 9.49 1.23
N ILE A 25 12.41 8.53 0.35
CA ILE A 25 12.67 7.12 0.59
C ILE A 25 14.14 6.81 0.28
N SER A 26 14.96 6.83 1.32
CA SER A 26 16.32 6.26 1.29
C SER A 26 16.32 4.77 1.65
N ILE A 27 17.42 4.06 1.36
CA ILE A 27 17.57 2.66 1.76
C ILE A 27 17.50 2.48 3.29
N GLY A 28 17.93 3.50 4.05
CA GLY A 28 17.80 3.53 5.50
C GLY A 28 16.33 3.51 5.94
N HIS A 29 15.45 4.22 5.24
CA HIS A 29 14.01 4.19 5.50
C HIS A 29 13.40 2.82 5.22
N ILE A 30 13.89 2.11 4.19
CA ILE A 30 13.43 0.75 3.90
C ILE A 30 13.81 -0.20 5.05
N PHE A 31 15.04 -0.12 5.57
CA PHE A 31 15.45 -0.94 6.71
C PHE A 31 14.74 -0.56 8.01
N ALA A 32 14.53 0.74 8.23
CA ALA A 32 13.90 1.27 9.43
C ALA A 32 12.36 1.33 9.35
N CYS A 33 11.73 0.88 8.26
CA CYS A 33 10.28 1.04 8.07
C CYS A 33 9.45 0.37 9.18
N GLY A 34 9.98 -0.69 9.81
CA GLY A 34 9.35 -1.36 10.96
C GLY A 34 9.41 -0.57 12.27
N LEU A 35 10.29 0.42 12.34
CA LEU A 35 10.47 1.33 13.48
C LEU A 35 9.86 2.71 13.22
N ALA A 36 9.40 2.97 11.99
CA ALA A 36 8.87 4.26 11.60
C ALA A 36 7.54 4.55 12.32
N THR A 37 7.47 5.71 12.97
CA THR A 37 6.25 6.26 13.55
C THR A 37 5.89 7.54 12.80
N PRO A 38 5.31 7.43 11.59
CA PRO A 38 4.86 8.61 10.86
C PRO A 38 3.86 9.39 11.72
N GLN A 39 4.06 10.70 11.76
CA GLN A 39 3.26 11.65 12.49
C GLN A 39 2.54 12.53 11.49
N ASN A 40 1.29 12.87 11.77
CA ASN A 40 0.56 13.86 10.98
C ASN A 40 1.05 15.26 11.33
N ASP A 41 0.61 16.26 10.55
CA ASP A 41 0.85 17.70 10.76
C ASP A 41 0.58 18.18 12.20
N ASN A 42 -0.30 17.48 12.93
CA ASN A 42 -0.63 17.78 14.33
C ASN A 42 0.25 17.03 15.35
N LEU A 43 1.37 16.41 14.94
CA LEU A 43 2.27 15.57 15.75
C LEU A 43 1.58 14.37 16.44
N GLN A 44 0.39 13.99 15.97
CA GLN A 44 -0.36 12.86 16.51
C GLN A 44 0.05 11.58 15.79
N THR A 45 0.47 10.58 16.55
CA THR A 45 0.66 9.21 16.05
C THR A 45 -0.68 8.66 15.58
N GLN A 46 -0.88 8.59 14.27
CA GLN A 46 -2.09 7.97 13.73
C GLN A 46 -2.08 6.48 14.03
N GLN A 47 -3.05 6.06 14.82
CA GLN A 47 -3.25 4.63 15.07
C GLN A 47 -3.46 3.94 13.71
N GLY A 48 -2.58 2.99 13.38
CA GLY A 48 -2.61 2.26 12.11
C GLY A 48 -1.78 2.85 10.97
N GLY A 49 -1.39 4.14 11.01
CA GLY A 49 -0.58 4.80 9.98
C GLY A 49 0.80 4.17 9.84
N ALA A 50 1.52 4.01 10.96
CA ALA A 50 2.82 3.32 11.01
C ALA A 50 2.79 1.92 10.39
N ARG A 51 1.70 1.17 10.61
CA ARG A 51 1.54 -0.17 10.04
C ARG A 51 1.29 -0.14 8.55
N LEU A 52 0.47 0.80 8.07
CA LEU A 52 0.24 0.97 6.65
C LEU A 52 1.54 1.38 5.94
N PHE A 53 2.29 2.32 6.52
CA PHE A 53 3.59 2.74 6.01
C PHE A 53 4.55 1.56 5.87
N LEU A 54 4.71 0.76 6.94
CA LEU A 54 5.50 -0.46 6.91
C LEU A 54 5.08 -1.39 5.76
N ILE A 55 3.78 -1.67 5.61
CA ILE A 55 3.28 -2.54 4.53
C ILE A 55 3.64 -1.97 3.16
N ILE A 56 3.33 -0.69 2.92
CA ILE A 56 3.58 -0.03 1.63
C ILE A 56 5.07 -0.07 1.27
N ILE A 57 5.95 0.30 2.20
CA ILE A 57 7.39 0.34 1.96
C ILE A 57 7.94 -1.07 1.74
N SER A 58 7.57 -2.04 2.61
CA SER A 58 8.10 -3.41 2.51
C SER A 58 7.66 -4.12 1.23
N GLU A 59 6.38 -4.00 0.85
CA GLU A 59 5.85 -4.63 -0.36
C GLU A 59 6.44 -3.99 -1.62
N THR A 60 6.61 -2.67 -1.61
CA THR A 60 7.19 -1.95 -2.74
C THR A 60 8.66 -2.32 -2.93
N ALA A 61 9.45 -2.31 -1.86
CA ALA A 61 10.86 -2.71 -1.90
C ALA A 61 11.03 -4.18 -2.35
N HIS A 62 10.18 -5.08 -1.83
CA HIS A 62 10.19 -6.49 -2.22
C HIS A 62 9.85 -6.67 -3.70
N LEU A 63 8.85 -5.95 -4.23
CA LEU A 63 8.50 -6.02 -5.64
C LEU A 63 9.62 -5.46 -6.54
N ILE A 64 10.25 -4.34 -6.16
CA ILE A 64 11.42 -3.81 -6.88
C ILE A 64 12.52 -4.88 -6.95
N TRP A 65 12.85 -5.50 -5.82
CA TRP A 65 13.86 -6.55 -5.77
C TRP A 65 13.48 -7.73 -6.68
N ARG A 66 12.23 -8.20 -6.60
CA ARG A 66 11.74 -9.31 -7.43
C ARG A 66 11.82 -9.00 -8.92
N LEU A 67 11.39 -7.82 -9.36
CA LEU A 67 11.45 -7.42 -10.77
C LEU A 67 12.91 -7.31 -11.26
N ARG A 68 13.85 -6.88 -10.41
CA ARG A 68 15.29 -6.89 -10.74
C ARG A 68 15.83 -8.31 -10.92
N CYS A 69 15.43 -9.23 -10.05
CA CYS A 69 15.80 -10.65 -10.18
C CYS A 69 15.20 -11.28 -11.43
N GLU A 70 13.92 -11.03 -11.75
CA GLU A 70 13.28 -11.53 -12.98
C GLU A 70 14.01 -11.01 -14.22
N ARG A 71 14.33 -9.71 -14.27
CA ARG A 71 15.10 -9.11 -15.35
C ARG A 71 16.47 -9.77 -15.55
N ARG A 72 17.24 -9.94 -14.47
CA ARG A 72 18.63 -10.42 -14.56
C ARG A 72 18.75 -11.93 -14.71
N ILE A 73 17.99 -12.70 -13.93
CA ILE A 73 18.13 -14.17 -13.85
C ILE A 73 17.25 -14.87 -14.88
N ARG A 74 16.00 -14.43 -15.04
CA ARG A 74 15.02 -15.12 -15.89
C ARG A 74 15.09 -14.67 -17.34
N PHE A 75 15.39 -13.39 -17.55
CA PHE A 75 15.41 -12.80 -18.89
C PHE A 75 16.80 -12.44 -19.39
N GLU A 76 17.85 -12.68 -18.61
CA GLU A 76 19.25 -12.41 -18.98
C GLU A 76 19.44 -10.98 -19.54
N ASP A 77 18.77 -10.00 -18.91
CA ASP A 77 18.75 -8.60 -19.33
C ASP A 77 18.19 -8.34 -20.74
N ASN A 78 17.47 -9.29 -21.34
CA ASN A 78 16.80 -9.12 -22.62
C ASN A 78 15.72 -8.02 -22.58
N GLN A 79 15.99 -6.92 -23.27
CA GLN A 79 15.15 -5.73 -23.30
C GLN A 79 13.76 -5.97 -23.90
N ALA A 80 13.61 -6.91 -24.82
CA ALA A 80 12.32 -7.25 -25.42
C ALA A 80 11.35 -7.90 -24.42
N LYS A 81 11.86 -8.41 -23.29
CA LYS A 81 11.08 -9.07 -22.24
C LYS A 81 10.88 -8.18 -21.01
N TRP A 82 11.20 -6.89 -21.09
CA TRP A 82 10.99 -5.97 -19.98
C TRP A 82 9.50 -5.79 -19.69
N HIS A 83 9.17 -5.76 -18.40
CA HIS A 83 7.80 -5.59 -17.95
C HIS A 83 7.22 -4.27 -18.43
N SER A 84 5.97 -4.31 -18.87
CA SER A 84 5.25 -3.09 -19.24
C SER A 84 4.86 -2.30 -17.98
N ASN A 85 4.67 -0.98 -18.13
CA ASN A 85 4.21 -0.13 -17.03
C ASN A 85 2.86 -0.61 -16.46
N VAL A 86 1.97 -1.12 -17.32
CA VAL A 86 0.65 -1.66 -16.91
C VAL A 86 0.83 -2.92 -16.08
N GLU A 87 1.73 -3.81 -16.49
CA GLU A 87 2.03 -5.03 -15.74
C GLU A 87 2.62 -4.70 -14.36
N ILE A 88 3.58 -3.76 -14.29
CA ILE A 88 4.18 -3.31 -13.03
C ILE A 88 3.11 -2.75 -12.08
N HIS A 89 2.23 -1.89 -12.61
CA HIS A 89 1.12 -1.33 -11.84
C HIS A 89 0.19 -2.42 -11.29
N ASN A 90 -0.25 -3.34 -12.14
CA ASN A 90 -1.18 -4.41 -11.75
C ASN A 90 -0.56 -5.38 -10.74
N ARG A 91 0.74 -5.68 -10.87
CA ARG A 91 1.47 -6.51 -9.90
C ARG A 91 1.56 -5.84 -8.53
N TRP A 92 1.85 -4.53 -8.50
CA TRP A 92 1.88 -3.78 -7.25
C TRP A 92 0.51 -3.69 -6.59
N LEU A 93 -0.53 -3.31 -7.34
CA LEU A 93 -1.91 -3.25 -6.84
C LEU A 93 -2.37 -4.61 -6.32
N THR A 94 -2.08 -5.70 -7.04
CA THR A 94 -2.38 -7.06 -6.58
C THR A 94 -1.64 -7.39 -5.29
N GLY A 95 -0.35 -7.04 -5.18
CA GLY A 95 0.43 -7.24 -3.96
C GLY A 95 -0.18 -6.56 -2.74
N ILE A 96 -0.54 -5.28 -2.86
CA ILE A 96 -1.17 -4.52 -1.77
C ILE A 96 -2.57 -5.07 -1.43
N ASN A 97 -3.40 -5.40 -2.42
CA ASN A 97 -4.71 -6.01 -2.17
C ASN A 97 -4.60 -7.38 -1.49
N ASN A 98 -3.59 -8.17 -1.83
CA ASN A 98 -3.33 -9.45 -1.15
C ASN A 98 -2.99 -9.23 0.33
N ARG A 99 -2.26 -8.16 0.67
CA ARG A 99 -1.99 -7.80 2.08
C ARG A 99 -3.25 -7.37 2.81
N LEU A 100 -4.11 -6.57 2.17
CA LEU A 100 -5.43 -6.24 2.70
C LEU A 100 -6.29 -7.49 2.93
N ALA A 101 -6.34 -8.42 1.97
CA ALA A 101 -7.09 -9.66 2.10
C ALA A 101 -6.54 -10.58 3.21
N LEU A 102 -5.21 -10.71 3.30
CA LEU A 102 -4.56 -11.46 4.38
C LEU A 102 -4.88 -10.87 5.75
N ASP A 103 -4.80 -9.56 5.88
CA ASP A 103 -5.17 -8.83 7.08
C ASP A 103 -6.59 -9.16 7.53
N ARG A 104 -7.55 -9.10 6.60
CA ARG A 104 -8.95 -9.47 6.88
C ARG A 104 -9.07 -10.91 7.35
N VAL A 105 -8.42 -11.86 6.69
CA VAL A 105 -8.47 -13.28 7.09
C VAL A 105 -7.89 -13.47 8.48
N MET A 106 -6.81 -12.76 8.81
CA MET A 106 -6.14 -12.85 10.11
C MET A 106 -6.95 -12.27 11.28
N THR A 107 -8.07 -11.56 11.05
CA THR A 107 -8.97 -11.14 12.16
C THR A 107 -9.86 -12.26 12.66
N ASN A 108 -9.97 -13.37 11.91
CA ASN A 108 -10.89 -14.45 12.26
C ASN A 108 -10.46 -15.14 13.56
N ARG A 109 -11.14 -14.81 14.66
CA ARG A 109 -10.90 -15.37 16.00
C ARG A 109 -11.22 -16.85 16.09
N LEU A 110 -12.16 -17.37 15.30
CA LEU A 110 -12.48 -18.80 15.29
C LEU A 110 -11.29 -19.62 14.75
N LYS A 111 -10.61 -19.10 13.72
CA LYS A 111 -9.48 -19.78 13.09
C LYS A 111 -8.15 -19.53 13.81
N TYR A 112 -7.90 -18.30 14.26
CA TYR A 112 -6.58 -17.88 14.78
C TYR A 112 -6.55 -17.67 16.30
N GLY A 113 -7.68 -17.75 17.00
CA GLY A 113 -7.77 -17.64 18.46
C GLY A 113 -7.09 -16.37 18.97
N ARG A 114 -6.18 -16.52 19.93
CA ARG A 114 -5.40 -15.42 20.53
C ARG A 114 -4.40 -14.76 19.57
N LYS A 115 -4.08 -15.40 18.44
CA LYS A 115 -3.19 -14.84 17.40
C LYS A 115 -3.95 -14.00 16.37
N ALA A 116 -5.28 -13.95 16.45
CA ALA A 116 -6.08 -13.14 15.55
C ALA A 116 -5.74 -11.65 15.72
N LEU A 117 -5.66 -10.95 14.60
CA LEU A 117 -5.50 -9.50 14.59
C LEU A 117 -6.78 -8.83 15.12
N ASP A 118 -6.62 -7.74 15.85
CA ASP A 118 -7.74 -6.91 16.27
C ASP A 118 -8.37 -6.23 15.03
N PRO A 119 -9.67 -6.46 14.72
CA PRO A 119 -10.35 -5.78 13.63
C PRO A 119 -10.19 -4.26 13.66
N LYS A 120 -10.23 -3.65 14.86
CA LYS A 120 -10.08 -2.19 15.02
C LYS A 120 -8.72 -1.71 14.52
N LYS A 121 -7.66 -2.51 14.68
CA LYS A 121 -6.32 -2.20 14.18
C LYS A 121 -6.29 -2.22 12.65
N ILE A 122 -7.04 -3.12 12.02
CA ILE A 122 -7.09 -3.25 10.56
C ILE A 122 -7.92 -2.13 9.94
N LEU A 123 -9.09 -1.82 10.50
CA LEU A 123 -9.90 -0.67 10.11
C LEU A 123 -9.07 0.62 10.13
N LYS A 124 -8.29 0.83 11.20
CA LYS A 124 -7.39 1.98 11.33
C LYS A 124 -6.22 1.97 10.35
N THR A 125 -5.69 0.79 10.01
CA THR A 125 -4.59 0.65 9.05
C THR A 125 -5.04 1.07 7.65
N TRP A 126 -6.16 0.52 7.18
CA TRP A 126 -6.60 0.67 5.78
C TRP A 126 -7.64 1.78 5.59
N GLY A 127 -8.21 2.34 6.66
CA GLY A 127 -9.15 3.43 6.59
C GLY A 127 -8.56 4.65 5.87
N GLY A 128 -9.32 5.22 4.94
CA GLY A 128 -8.93 6.31 4.05
C GLY A 128 -8.31 5.85 2.72
N THR A 129 -8.04 4.55 2.55
CA THR A 129 -7.30 4.03 1.38
C THR A 129 -8.14 3.17 0.43
N LEU A 130 -9.42 2.97 0.73
CA LEU A 130 -10.27 1.99 0.06
C LEU A 130 -11.08 2.59 -1.10
N LYS A 131 -11.36 1.76 -2.12
CA LYS A 131 -12.25 2.16 -3.21
C LYS A 131 -13.68 2.32 -2.71
N LYS A 132 -14.29 3.46 -3.01
CA LYS A 132 -15.69 3.78 -2.65
C LYS A 132 -15.95 3.58 -1.15
N GLU A 133 -14.99 3.96 -0.31
CA GLU A 133 -15.05 3.74 1.14
C GLU A 133 -16.32 4.28 1.80
N LYS A 134 -16.88 5.39 1.29
CA LYS A 134 -18.15 5.96 1.76
C LYS A 134 -19.36 5.01 1.64
N ASN A 135 -19.27 4.00 0.79
CA ASN A 135 -20.33 3.01 0.57
C ASN A 135 -20.08 1.72 1.37
N LEU A 136 -18.96 1.63 2.09
CA LEU A 136 -18.64 0.47 2.92
C LEU A 136 -19.24 0.67 4.32
N PRO A 137 -19.68 -0.41 4.98
CA PRO A 137 -20.04 -0.35 6.39
C PRO A 137 -18.79 -0.05 7.24
N ASP A 138 -18.99 0.51 8.43
CA ASP A 138 -17.89 0.82 9.37
C ASP A 138 -17.03 -0.41 9.71
N ASP A 139 -17.64 -1.60 9.71
CA ASP A 139 -16.95 -2.89 9.88
C ASP A 139 -16.95 -3.71 8.58
N TRP A 140 -16.31 -3.17 7.54
CA TRP A 140 -16.20 -3.81 6.22
C TRP A 140 -15.36 -5.11 6.21
N ILE A 141 -14.74 -5.49 7.33
CA ILE A 141 -13.85 -6.65 7.41
C ILE A 141 -14.60 -7.96 7.13
N VAL A 142 -15.83 -8.09 7.63
CA VAL A 142 -16.66 -9.31 7.54
C VAL A 142 -17.52 -9.36 6.26
N GLY A 143 -17.42 -8.34 5.41
CA GLY A 143 -18.26 -8.17 4.22
C GLY A 143 -17.69 -8.69 2.90
N PRO A 144 -18.23 -8.22 1.75
CA PRO A 144 -17.72 -8.55 0.42
C PRO A 144 -16.26 -8.12 0.19
N GLU A 145 -15.70 -8.42 -0.97
CA GLU A 145 -14.34 -8.03 -1.31
C GLU A 145 -14.15 -6.51 -1.26
N VAL A 146 -13.03 -6.08 -0.68
CA VAL A 146 -12.66 -4.66 -0.52
C VAL A 146 -11.29 -4.48 -1.15
N LEU A 147 -11.13 -3.43 -1.95
CA LEU A 147 -9.92 -3.15 -2.72
C LEU A 147 -9.35 -1.77 -2.39
N VAL A 148 -8.02 -1.66 -2.44
CA VAL A 148 -7.34 -0.37 -2.29
C VAL A 148 -7.54 0.50 -3.52
N ASP A 149 -7.60 1.81 -3.29
CA ASP A 149 -7.77 2.81 -4.34
C ASP A 149 -6.44 3.52 -4.64
N ILE A 150 -5.94 3.37 -5.86
CA ILE A 150 -4.74 4.06 -6.35
C ILE A 150 -5.12 5.14 -7.38
N SER A 151 -6.40 5.47 -7.53
CA SER A 151 -6.76 6.63 -8.35
C SER A 151 -6.16 7.88 -7.71
N ALA A 152 -5.34 8.62 -8.47
CA ALA A 152 -4.81 9.89 -8.02
C ALA A 152 -5.99 10.81 -7.64
N LYS A 153 -5.86 11.58 -6.54
CA LYS A 153 -6.82 12.65 -6.21
C LYS A 153 -6.94 13.52 -7.47
N LYS A 154 -8.05 13.40 -8.21
CA LYS A 154 -8.38 14.40 -9.23
C LYS A 154 -8.47 15.71 -8.48
N ARG A 155 -7.47 16.61 -8.64
CA ARG A 155 -7.64 18.01 -8.26
C ARG A 155 -9.00 18.44 -8.82
N PRO A 156 -9.88 19.06 -8.02
CA PRO A 156 -11.17 19.50 -8.53
C PRO A 156 -10.89 20.33 -9.78
N ARG A 157 -11.54 19.99 -10.90
CA ARG A 157 -11.45 20.81 -12.12
C ARG A 157 -11.80 22.22 -11.69
N GLY A 158 -10.84 23.14 -11.83
CA GLY A 158 -11.04 24.56 -11.57
C GLY A 158 -12.33 24.97 -12.25
N ARG A 159 -13.31 25.37 -11.44
CA ARG A 159 -14.56 25.92 -11.93
C ARG A 159 -14.21 27.31 -12.45
N ASN A 160 -13.80 27.40 -13.71
CA ASN A 160 -13.66 28.67 -14.39
C ASN A 160 -15.02 29.37 -14.31
N ARG A 161 -15.02 30.52 -13.62
CA ARG A 161 -16.08 31.52 -13.71
C ARG A 161 -15.87 32.32 -14.99
#